data_AF-A0A7X3KH21-F1
#
_entry.id   AF-A0A7X3KH21-F1
#
_cell.length_a   1.000
_cell.length_b   1.000
_cell.length_c   1.000
_cell.angle_alpha   90.00
_cell.angle_beta   90.00
_cell.angle_gamma   90.00
#
_symmetry.space_group_name_H-M   'P 1'
#
loop_
_entity.id
_entity.type
_entity.pdbx_description
1 polymer ?
#
loop_
_entity_poly.entity_id
_entity_poly.type
_entity_poly.pdbx_seq_one_letter_code
_entity_poly.pdbx_strand_id
1 'polypeptide(L)'
;MPLIKDEIYERWGKELEISKSLLFAKSAEYHNLILILQTCEIVMSEISSKQAKKYNQLQGISRFLMAHVFQLGVGSYQLTKTGFGSPALILCRSIYESLVDMAYLWLCKEINDGNDIERNAWAAYYKVSRYNVYTHWEAYKKRQLAIGKHVDEIFEEKTVEKLKKDFKNYESDYPYTKEFRNREWNKINSLIKRARKLDDTKKIQNGFPNKGIIGFQDFSFEAEYVTIYKHTSEYAHGESGSLQTLFQIEGNKGAILIGANDSNVSNATGLVTNYLLIFSYMFAHINNIELQFILDELERHKFVIPTKE
;
A
#
# COMPACT_ATOMS: atom_id res chain seq x y z
N MET A 1 26.38 10.87 1.80
CA MET A 1 25.23 10.31 1.06
C MET A 1 25.57 9.33 -0.07
N PRO A 2 26.70 9.42 -0.80
CA PRO A 2 27.04 8.42 -1.83
C PRO A 2 27.02 6.99 -1.29
N LEU A 3 27.63 6.78 -0.11
CA LEU A 3 27.71 5.49 0.58
C LEU A 3 26.36 4.78 0.78
N ILE A 4 25.28 5.50 1.12
CA ILE A 4 23.96 4.87 1.34
C ILE A 4 23.35 4.44 0.00
N LYS A 5 23.51 5.24 -1.06
CA LYS A 5 23.00 4.86 -2.38
C LYS A 5 23.77 3.66 -2.92
N ASP A 6 25.10 3.65 -2.79
CA ASP A 6 25.95 2.54 -3.22
C ASP A 6 25.59 1.23 -2.49
N GLU A 7 25.33 1.26 -1.19
CA GLU A 7 24.85 0.10 -0.42
C GLU A 7 23.48 -0.40 -0.90
N ILE A 8 22.55 0.53 -1.21
CA ILE A 8 21.24 0.18 -1.76
C ILE A 8 21.41 -0.48 -3.15
N TYR A 9 22.28 0.07 -4.00
CA TYR A 9 22.59 -0.52 -5.30
C TYR A 9 23.18 -1.93 -5.18
N GLU A 10 24.14 -2.12 -4.28
CA GLU A 10 24.78 -3.42 -4.07
C GLU A 10 23.77 -4.47 -3.60
N ARG A 11 22.94 -4.14 -2.60
CA ARG A 11 21.95 -5.08 -2.05
C ARG A 11 20.93 -5.50 -3.11
N TRP A 12 20.32 -4.55 -3.82
CA TRP A 12 19.33 -4.87 -4.85
C TRP A 12 19.97 -5.49 -6.10
N GLY A 13 21.22 -5.15 -6.41
CA GLY A 13 21.99 -5.81 -7.47
C GLY A 13 22.20 -7.30 -7.21
N LYS A 14 22.48 -7.69 -5.96
CA LYS A 14 22.56 -9.11 -5.57
C LYS A 14 21.23 -9.82 -5.74
N GLU A 15 20.12 -9.20 -5.33
CA GLU A 15 18.78 -9.76 -5.53
C GLU A 15 18.44 -9.90 -7.02
N LEU A 16 18.87 -8.94 -7.86
CA LEU A 16 18.67 -9.00 -9.29
C LEU A 16 19.40 -10.18 -9.93
N GLU A 17 20.65 -10.44 -9.54
CA GLU A 17 21.39 -11.61 -10.01
C GLU A 17 20.73 -12.93 -9.56
N ILE A 18 20.22 -12.98 -8.31
CA ILE A 18 19.46 -14.14 -7.82
C ILE A 18 18.17 -14.34 -8.62
N SER A 19 17.50 -13.26 -9.03
CA SER A 19 16.22 -13.35 -9.75
C SER A 19 16.33 -14.06 -11.11
N LYS A 20 17.52 -14.04 -11.73
CA LYS A 20 17.79 -14.70 -13.02
C LYS A 20 17.69 -16.21 -12.97
N SER A 21 17.81 -16.82 -11.79
CA SER A 21 17.77 -18.28 -11.58
C SER A 21 16.48 -18.77 -10.94
N LEU A 22 15.47 -17.90 -10.74
CA LEU A 22 14.20 -18.29 -10.14
C LEU A 22 13.34 -19.11 -11.12
N LEU A 23 12.79 -20.22 -10.62
CA LEU A 23 12.05 -21.21 -11.40
C LEU A 23 10.62 -20.75 -11.79
N PHE A 24 10.02 -19.87 -11.00
CA PHE A 24 8.59 -19.53 -11.07
C PHE A 24 8.31 -18.17 -11.73
N ALA A 25 9.29 -17.66 -12.48
CA ALA A 25 9.43 -16.24 -12.74
C ALA A 25 9.84 -15.94 -14.18
N LYS A 26 9.10 -15.07 -14.88
CA LYS A 26 9.70 -14.35 -16.01
C LYS A 26 10.73 -13.38 -15.44
N SER A 27 12.00 -13.66 -15.71
CA SER A 27 13.15 -12.86 -15.25
C SER A 27 12.95 -11.34 -15.44
N ALA A 28 12.33 -10.94 -16.56
CA ALA A 28 12.01 -9.54 -16.85
C ALA A 28 11.00 -8.89 -15.87
N GLU A 29 9.99 -9.63 -15.40
CA GLU A 29 8.97 -9.09 -14.49
C GLU A 29 9.57 -8.83 -13.09
N TYR A 30 10.44 -9.73 -12.62
CA TYR A 30 11.16 -9.55 -11.36
C TYR A 30 12.23 -8.47 -11.43
N HIS A 31 12.91 -8.35 -12.58
CA HIS A 31 13.82 -7.25 -12.83
C HIS A 31 13.15 -5.91 -12.56
N ASN A 32 11.97 -5.69 -13.16
CA ASN A 32 11.21 -4.45 -12.96
C ASN A 32 10.76 -4.25 -11.50
N LEU A 33 10.28 -5.30 -10.83
CA LEU A 33 9.89 -5.21 -9.42
C LEU A 33 11.07 -4.83 -8.52
N ILE A 34 12.23 -5.46 -8.72
CA ILE A 34 13.45 -5.16 -7.96
C ILE A 34 13.91 -3.73 -8.20
N LEU A 35 13.89 -3.27 -9.45
CA LEU A 35 14.24 -1.89 -9.79
C LEU A 35 13.30 -0.87 -9.17
N ILE A 36 11.99 -1.14 -9.14
CA ILE A 36 11.07 -0.18 -8.50
C ILE A 36 11.23 -0.18 -6.98
N LEU A 37 11.50 -1.33 -6.35
CA LEU A 37 11.80 -1.41 -4.92
C LEU A 37 13.09 -0.67 -4.58
N GLN A 38 14.14 -0.82 -5.39
CA GLN A 38 15.37 -0.06 -5.29
C GLN A 38 15.09 1.45 -5.40
N THR A 39 14.32 1.86 -6.42
CA THR A 39 13.94 3.27 -6.62
C THR A 39 13.18 3.82 -5.42
N CYS A 40 12.18 3.08 -4.90
CA CYS A 40 11.43 3.43 -3.70
C CYS A 40 12.37 3.75 -2.53
N GLU A 41 13.36 2.89 -2.31
CA GLU A 41 14.29 3.03 -1.20
C GLU A 41 15.27 4.19 -1.37
N ILE A 42 15.77 4.41 -2.59
CA ILE A 42 16.61 5.56 -2.91
C ILE A 42 15.84 6.87 -2.65
N VAL A 43 14.60 6.96 -3.10
CA VAL A 43 13.77 8.17 -2.95
C VAL A 43 13.45 8.42 -1.46
N MET A 44 13.20 7.37 -0.67
CA MET A 44 13.05 7.49 0.79
C MET A 44 14.35 7.96 1.47
N SER A 45 15.50 7.43 1.07
CA SER A 45 16.83 7.82 1.58
C SER A 45 17.16 9.29 1.25
N GLU A 46 16.76 9.76 0.07
CA GLU A 46 16.95 11.17 -0.29
C GLU A 46 16.15 12.11 0.62
N ILE A 47 14.92 11.74 0.98
CA ILE A 47 14.11 12.56 1.90
C ILE A 47 14.67 12.55 3.30
N SER A 48 15.13 11.40 3.80
CA SER A 48 15.65 11.31 5.18
C SER A 48 16.86 12.23 5.38
N SER A 49 17.63 12.47 4.31
CA SER A 49 18.74 13.41 4.31
C SER A 49 18.34 14.90 4.25
N LYS A 50 17.14 15.21 3.76
CA LYS A 50 16.64 16.58 3.64
C LYS A 50 16.08 17.04 4.98
N GLN A 51 16.78 17.94 5.67
CA GLN A 51 16.23 18.62 6.86
C GLN A 51 14.97 19.40 6.49
N ALA A 52 13.84 19.00 7.07
CA ALA A 52 12.58 19.72 6.86
C ALA A 52 12.61 21.05 7.62
N LYS A 53 12.54 22.18 6.89
CA LYS A 53 12.47 23.52 7.49
C LYS A 53 11.14 23.80 8.20
N LYS A 54 10.05 23.10 7.82
CA LYS A 54 8.71 23.23 8.41
C LYS A 54 7.95 21.91 8.23
N TYR A 55 7.15 21.53 9.24
CA TYR A 55 6.27 20.36 9.13
C TYR A 55 5.19 20.61 8.08
N ASN A 56 5.18 19.79 7.03
CA ASN A 56 4.10 19.71 6.05
C ASN A 56 3.40 18.36 6.25
N GLN A 57 2.11 18.42 6.62
CA GLN A 57 1.34 17.24 6.96
C GLN A 57 1.18 16.27 5.79
N LEU A 58 0.94 16.76 4.58
CA LEU A 58 0.84 15.90 3.40
C LEU A 58 2.17 15.18 3.13
N GLN A 59 3.30 15.86 3.33
CA GLN A 59 4.62 15.23 3.25
C GLN A 59 4.79 14.17 4.34
N GLY A 60 4.39 14.45 5.58
CA GLY A 60 4.40 13.47 6.67
C GLY A 60 3.57 12.21 6.35
N ILE A 61 2.33 12.40 5.89
CA ILE A 61 1.43 11.32 5.47
C ILE A 61 2.06 10.50 4.34
N SER A 62 2.57 11.17 3.30
CA SER A 62 3.18 10.51 2.15
C SER A 62 4.38 9.65 2.54
N ARG A 63 5.21 10.10 3.50
CA ARG A 63 6.39 9.36 4.00
C ARG A 63 5.97 8.12 4.79
N PHE A 64 4.95 8.25 5.63
CA PHE A 64 4.41 7.10 6.35
C PHE A 64 3.86 6.06 5.37
N LEU A 65 3.03 6.48 4.42
CA LEU A 65 2.42 5.57 3.46
C LEU A 65 3.48 4.95 2.53
N MET A 66 4.49 5.71 2.10
CA MET A 66 5.60 5.19 1.29
C MET A 66 6.37 4.09 2.02
N ALA A 67 6.70 4.30 3.30
CA ALA A 67 7.37 3.28 4.10
C ALA A 67 6.49 2.03 4.26
N HIS A 68 5.18 2.20 4.46
CA HIS A 68 4.24 1.09 4.55
C HIS A 68 4.16 0.29 3.25
N VAL A 69 3.94 0.94 2.11
CA VAL A 69 3.83 0.23 0.81
C VAL A 69 5.14 -0.36 0.36
N PHE A 70 6.28 0.25 0.70
CA PHE A 70 7.59 -0.35 0.45
C PHE A 70 7.72 -1.69 1.18
N GLN A 71 7.35 -1.76 2.47
CA GLN A 71 7.38 -3.02 3.22
C GLN A 71 6.43 -4.07 2.65
N LEU A 72 5.23 -3.66 2.22
CA LEU A 72 4.30 -4.56 1.52
C LEU A 72 4.87 -5.04 0.18
N GLY A 73 5.56 -4.17 -0.55
CA GLY A 73 6.23 -4.49 -1.82
C GLY A 73 7.36 -5.50 -1.63
N VAL A 74 8.23 -5.30 -0.63
CA VAL A 74 9.27 -6.25 -0.26
C VAL A 74 8.65 -7.58 0.17
N GLY A 75 7.61 -7.56 0.99
CA GLY A 75 6.89 -8.77 1.39
C GLY A 75 6.30 -9.52 0.19
N SER A 76 5.74 -8.80 -0.78
CA SER A 76 5.22 -9.37 -2.01
C SER A 76 6.33 -10.01 -2.83
N TYR A 77 7.47 -9.34 -3.00
CA TYR A 77 8.64 -9.89 -3.68
C TYR A 77 9.14 -11.19 -3.04
N GLN A 78 9.22 -11.25 -1.70
CA GLN A 78 9.67 -12.47 -1.00
C GLN A 78 8.68 -13.63 -1.18
N LEU A 79 7.37 -13.34 -1.14
CA LEU A 79 6.34 -14.34 -1.38
C LEU A 79 6.36 -14.84 -2.82
N THR A 80 6.43 -13.96 -3.81
CA THR A 80 6.47 -14.35 -5.22
C THR A 80 7.74 -15.15 -5.53
N LYS A 81 8.90 -14.73 -5.01
CA LYS A 81 10.20 -15.42 -5.14
C LYS A 81 10.16 -16.87 -4.67
N THR A 82 9.28 -17.19 -3.72
CA THR A 82 9.12 -18.52 -3.13
C THR A 82 7.89 -19.28 -3.66
N GLY A 83 7.22 -18.76 -4.70
CA GLY A 83 6.06 -19.39 -5.34
C GLY A 83 4.71 -19.05 -4.71
N PHE A 84 4.66 -18.20 -3.69
CA PHE A 84 3.42 -17.83 -2.99
C PHE A 84 2.69 -16.65 -3.65
N GLY A 85 2.21 -16.86 -4.89
CA GLY A 85 1.48 -15.84 -5.66
C GLY A 85 0.17 -15.35 -5.02
N SER A 86 -0.69 -16.25 -4.50
CA SER A 86 -1.99 -15.84 -3.92
C SER A 86 -1.84 -15.01 -2.63
N PRO A 87 -0.95 -15.38 -1.67
CA PRO A 87 -0.62 -14.48 -0.57
C PRO A 87 -0.04 -13.13 -1.04
N ALA A 88 0.77 -13.11 -2.11
CA ALA A 88 1.26 -11.86 -2.68
C ALA A 88 0.14 -11.00 -3.27
N LEU A 89 -0.89 -11.58 -3.89
CA LEU A 89 -2.07 -10.84 -4.37
C LEU A 89 -2.84 -10.16 -3.24
N ILE A 90 -2.92 -10.77 -2.05
CA ILE A 90 -3.51 -10.10 -0.87
C ILE A 90 -2.70 -8.86 -0.49
N LEU A 91 -1.36 -8.92 -0.55
CA LEU A 91 -0.53 -7.74 -0.32
C LEU A 91 -0.69 -6.70 -1.46
N CYS A 92 -0.86 -7.13 -2.72
CA CYS A 92 -1.16 -6.24 -3.84
C CYS A 92 -2.40 -5.38 -3.56
N ARG A 93 -3.44 -5.99 -2.99
CA ARG A 93 -4.63 -5.26 -2.56
C ARG A 93 -4.28 -4.20 -1.53
N SER A 94 -3.58 -4.54 -0.45
CA SER A 94 -3.18 -3.56 0.57
C SER A 94 -2.34 -2.41 0.02
N ILE A 95 -1.45 -2.69 -0.94
CA ILE A 95 -0.66 -1.67 -1.65
C ILE A 95 -1.59 -0.74 -2.45
N TYR A 96 -2.55 -1.30 -3.19
CA TYR A 96 -3.50 -0.53 -3.97
C TYR A 96 -4.46 0.30 -3.08
N GLU A 97 -4.97 -0.27 -1.99
CA GLU A 97 -5.82 0.49 -1.04
C GLU A 97 -5.03 1.69 -0.45
N SER A 98 -3.74 1.48 -0.15
CA SER A 98 -2.84 2.54 0.27
C SER A 98 -2.59 3.58 -0.83
N LEU A 99 -2.52 3.16 -2.10
CA LEU A 99 -2.37 4.05 -3.25
C LEU A 99 -3.59 4.95 -3.42
N VAL A 100 -4.79 4.38 -3.32
CA VAL A 100 -6.05 5.14 -3.31
C VAL A 100 -6.08 6.14 -2.16
N ASP A 101 -5.73 5.71 -0.94
CA ASP A 101 -5.69 6.60 0.22
C ASP A 101 -4.68 7.74 0.04
N MET A 102 -3.47 7.45 -0.44
CA MET A 102 -2.47 8.49 -0.70
C MET A 102 -2.96 9.49 -1.75
N ALA A 103 -3.51 9.00 -2.86
CA ALA A 103 -4.01 9.83 -3.95
C ALA A 103 -5.17 10.70 -3.48
N TYR A 104 -6.09 10.12 -2.70
CA TYR A 104 -7.22 10.82 -2.12
C TYR A 104 -6.77 11.91 -1.15
N LEU A 105 -5.83 11.63 -0.25
CA LEU A 105 -5.31 12.61 0.72
C LEU A 105 -4.52 13.73 0.04
N TRP A 106 -3.83 13.42 -1.06
CA TRP A 106 -3.15 14.40 -1.88
C TRP A 106 -4.15 15.33 -2.58
N LEU A 107 -5.18 14.77 -3.21
CA LEU A 107 -6.17 15.48 -4.03
C LEU A 107 -7.44 15.90 -3.26
N CYS A 108 -7.51 15.68 -1.95
CA CYS A 108 -8.73 15.94 -1.16
C CYS A 108 -9.28 17.36 -1.30
N LYS A 109 -8.42 18.37 -1.48
CA LYS A 109 -8.88 19.74 -1.75
C LYS A 109 -9.61 19.85 -3.08
N GLU A 110 -9.14 19.17 -4.12
CA GLU A 110 -9.77 19.19 -5.43
C GLU A 110 -11.08 18.40 -5.40
N ILE A 111 -11.09 17.26 -4.70
CA ILE A 111 -12.26 16.38 -4.58
C ILE A 111 -13.36 16.99 -3.69
N ASN A 112 -12.99 17.80 -2.68
CA ASN A 112 -13.92 18.34 -1.68
C ASN A 112 -13.99 19.88 -1.69
N ASP A 113 -14.03 20.50 -2.86
CA ASP A 113 -14.31 21.94 -3.04
C ASP A 113 -13.42 22.87 -2.18
N GLY A 114 -12.12 22.58 -2.15
CA GLY A 114 -11.09 23.32 -1.42
C GLY A 114 -10.81 22.84 0.00
N ASN A 115 -11.56 21.87 0.51
CA ASN A 115 -11.48 21.41 1.91
C ASN A 115 -10.47 20.26 2.11
N ASP A 116 -9.48 20.43 2.99
CA ASP A 116 -8.51 19.39 3.37
C ASP A 116 -8.73 18.79 4.77
N ILE A 117 -9.92 18.97 5.38
CA ILE A 117 -10.21 18.46 6.73
C ILE A 117 -10.01 16.95 6.86
N GLU A 118 -10.32 16.17 5.82
CA GLU A 118 -10.10 14.72 5.82
C GLU A 118 -8.62 14.33 5.89
N ARG A 119 -7.72 15.16 5.35
CA ARG A 119 -6.28 14.98 5.51
C ARG A 119 -5.87 15.12 6.97
N ASN A 120 -6.46 16.08 7.66
CA ASN A 120 -6.22 16.33 9.07
C ASN A 120 -6.79 15.20 9.94
N ALA A 121 -8.02 14.78 9.62
CA ALA A 121 -8.68 13.66 10.26
C ALA A 121 -7.89 12.36 10.06
N TRP A 122 -7.34 12.09 8.87
CA TRP A 122 -6.51 10.91 8.63
C TRP A 122 -5.28 10.89 9.52
N ALA A 123 -4.54 12.02 9.60
CA ALA A 123 -3.35 12.11 10.43
C ALA A 123 -3.64 11.92 11.93
N ALA A 124 -4.85 12.29 12.38
CA ALA A 124 -5.30 12.11 13.75
C ALA A 124 -6.01 10.75 13.98
N TYR A 125 -6.25 9.96 12.95
CA TYR A 125 -7.09 8.76 13.02
C TYR A 125 -6.50 7.66 13.91
N TYR A 126 -5.19 7.67 14.17
CA TYR A 126 -4.56 6.78 15.15
C TYR A 126 -5.22 6.89 16.55
N LYS A 127 -5.80 8.05 16.90
CA LYS A 127 -6.54 8.26 18.15
C LYS A 127 -7.78 7.37 18.20
N VAL A 128 -8.52 7.27 17.09
CA VAL A 128 -9.67 6.37 16.93
C VAL A 128 -9.21 4.92 16.95
N SER A 129 -8.20 4.56 16.14
CA SER A 129 -7.72 3.18 16.05
C SER A 129 -7.26 2.62 17.40
N ARG A 130 -6.49 3.41 18.18
CA ARG A 130 -6.04 2.98 19.52
C ARG A 130 -7.18 2.88 20.52
N TYR A 131 -8.14 3.80 20.47
CA TYR A 131 -9.33 3.72 21.32
C TYR A 131 -10.18 2.49 20.97
N ASN A 132 -10.32 2.17 19.68
CA ASN A 132 -11.02 0.97 19.24
C ASN A 132 -10.37 -0.31 19.80
N VAL A 133 -9.04 -0.43 19.78
CA VAL A 133 -8.34 -1.57 20.40
C VAL A 133 -8.72 -1.70 21.88
N TYR A 134 -8.70 -0.59 22.63
CA TYR A 134 -9.14 -0.57 24.02
C TYR A 134 -10.60 -1.02 24.18
N THR A 135 -11.53 -0.53 23.37
CA THR A 135 -12.95 -0.94 23.47
C THR A 135 -13.18 -2.42 23.14
N HIS A 136 -12.41 -2.98 22.19
CA HIS A 136 -12.48 -4.41 21.89
C HIS A 136 -11.92 -5.26 23.03
N TRP A 137 -10.82 -4.81 23.64
CA TRP A 137 -10.25 -5.42 24.83
C TRP A 137 -11.24 -5.42 26.00
N GLU A 138 -11.88 -4.28 26.30
CA GLU A 138 -12.90 -4.17 27.35
C GLU A 138 -14.08 -5.11 27.09
N ALA A 139 -14.54 -5.19 25.83
CA ALA A 139 -15.60 -6.11 25.44
C ALA A 139 -15.19 -7.58 25.63
N TYR A 140 -13.94 -7.94 25.32
CA TYR A 140 -13.39 -9.27 25.58
C TYR A 140 -13.29 -9.56 27.07
N LYS A 141 -12.69 -8.66 27.86
CA LYS A 141 -12.55 -8.76 29.31
C LYS A 141 -13.90 -9.00 29.98
N LYS A 142 -14.92 -8.22 29.60
CA LYS A 142 -16.29 -8.38 30.09
C LYS A 142 -16.86 -9.77 29.80
N ARG A 143 -16.64 -10.33 28.60
CA ARG A 143 -17.10 -11.68 28.24
C ARG A 143 -16.39 -12.77 29.06
N GLN A 144 -15.09 -12.65 29.28
CA GLN A 144 -14.32 -13.64 30.05
C GLN A 144 -14.69 -13.62 31.54
N LEU A 145 -14.84 -12.43 32.12
CA LEU A 145 -15.29 -12.28 33.50
C LEU A 145 -16.70 -12.86 33.72
N ALA A 146 -17.59 -12.70 32.73
CA ALA A 146 -18.94 -13.28 32.79
C ALA A 146 -18.96 -14.82 32.81
N ILE A 147 -17.91 -15.48 32.30
CA ILE A 147 -17.75 -16.94 32.37
C ILE A 147 -16.79 -17.37 33.49
N GLY A 148 -16.51 -16.49 34.46
CA GLY A 148 -15.71 -16.78 35.65
C GLY A 148 -14.20 -16.90 35.39
N LYS A 149 -13.70 -16.44 34.23
CA LYS A 149 -12.27 -16.47 33.92
C LYS A 149 -11.57 -15.19 34.36
N HIS A 150 -10.36 -15.34 34.92
CA HIS A 150 -9.47 -14.21 35.18
C HIS A 150 -8.92 -13.64 33.86
N VAL A 151 -8.77 -12.32 33.82
CA VAL A 151 -8.14 -11.60 32.70
C VAL A 151 -7.25 -10.51 33.27
N ASP A 152 -5.96 -10.57 32.96
CA ASP A 152 -4.98 -9.56 33.34
C ASP A 152 -5.26 -8.23 32.65
N GLU A 153 -5.13 -7.11 33.37
CA GLU A 153 -5.22 -5.79 32.74
C GLU A 153 -3.98 -5.51 31.88
N ILE A 154 -4.20 -5.11 30.62
CA ILE A 154 -3.11 -4.79 29.68
C ILE A 154 -2.93 -3.28 29.48
N PHE A 155 -3.89 -2.47 29.95
CA PHE A 155 -3.80 -1.00 29.87
C PHE A 155 -3.68 -0.39 31.27
N GLU A 156 -2.61 0.36 31.49
CA GLU A 156 -2.49 1.22 32.66
C GLU A 156 -3.58 2.30 32.69
N GLU A 157 -4.04 2.68 33.88
CA GLU A 157 -5.10 3.69 34.07
C GLU A 157 -4.81 5.01 33.33
N LYS A 158 -3.58 5.53 33.45
CA LYS A 158 -3.13 6.75 32.73
C LYS A 158 -3.23 6.60 31.21
N THR A 159 -2.98 5.39 30.70
CA THR A 159 -3.12 5.10 29.26
C THR A 159 -4.59 5.14 28.87
N VAL A 160 -5.48 4.55 29.66
CA VAL A 160 -6.93 4.57 29.42
C VAL A 160 -7.47 5.99 29.42
N GLU A 161 -7.09 6.82 30.39
CA GLU A 161 -7.50 8.24 30.45
C GLU A 161 -7.06 9.01 29.20
N LYS A 162 -5.81 8.81 28.77
CA LYS A 162 -5.27 9.41 27.57
C LYS A 162 -6.03 8.97 26.32
N LEU A 163 -6.31 7.66 26.17
CA LEU A 163 -7.06 7.13 25.03
C LEU A 163 -8.47 7.74 24.93
N LYS A 164 -9.19 7.83 26.06
CA LYS A 164 -10.52 8.46 26.12
C LYS A 164 -10.45 9.95 25.75
N LYS A 165 -9.47 10.69 26.28
CA LYS A 165 -9.26 12.11 25.99
C LYS A 165 -8.92 12.34 24.51
N ASP A 166 -7.99 11.56 23.97
CA ASP A 166 -7.56 11.66 22.57
C ASP A 166 -8.73 11.37 21.61
N PHE A 167 -9.54 10.36 21.91
CA PHE A 167 -10.76 10.05 21.15
C PHE A 167 -11.78 11.19 21.20
N LYS A 168 -12.06 11.74 22.38
CA LYS A 168 -12.98 12.88 22.54
C LYS A 168 -12.50 14.12 21.78
N ASN A 169 -11.19 14.39 21.83
CA ASN A 169 -10.59 15.50 21.06
C ASN A 169 -10.77 15.27 19.56
N TYR A 170 -10.51 14.04 19.07
CA TYR A 170 -10.74 13.69 17.67
C TYR A 170 -12.20 13.95 17.23
N GLU A 171 -13.18 13.49 18.02
CA GLU A 171 -14.60 13.71 17.72
C GLU A 171 -15.03 15.19 17.78
N SER A 172 -14.30 16.01 18.54
CA SER A 172 -14.51 17.46 18.61
C SER A 172 -13.89 18.17 17.40
N ASP A 173 -12.68 17.78 17.02
CA ASP A 173 -11.93 18.36 15.91
C ASP A 173 -12.56 17.99 14.54
N TYR A 174 -13.17 16.80 14.45
CA TYR A 174 -13.73 16.24 13.22
C TYR A 174 -15.18 15.75 13.42
N PRO A 175 -16.15 16.66 13.60
CA PRO A 175 -17.51 16.30 14.00
C PRO A 175 -18.25 15.43 12.96
N TYR A 176 -17.95 15.58 11.67
CA TYR A 176 -18.58 14.78 10.59
C TYR A 176 -18.32 13.28 10.74
N THR A 177 -17.24 12.89 11.43
CA THR A 177 -16.89 11.47 11.63
C THR A 177 -17.94 10.74 12.48
N LYS A 178 -18.73 11.47 13.29
CA LYS A 178 -19.79 10.90 14.14
C LYS A 178 -20.92 10.26 13.36
N GLU A 179 -21.12 10.66 12.11
CA GLU A 179 -22.14 10.11 11.21
C GLU A 179 -21.79 8.67 10.79
N PHE A 180 -20.52 8.28 10.92
CA PHE A 180 -20.02 6.95 10.56
C PHE A 180 -19.92 6.06 11.79
N ARG A 181 -20.36 4.80 11.64
CA ARG A 181 -20.33 3.79 12.70
C ARG A 181 -18.94 3.60 13.31
N ASN A 182 -17.90 3.68 12.48
CA ASN A 182 -16.50 3.46 12.88
C ASN A 182 -15.70 4.76 13.05
N ARG A 183 -16.36 5.92 13.08
CA ARG A 183 -15.69 7.24 13.14
C ARG A 183 -14.68 7.45 12.02
N GLU A 184 -15.02 6.98 10.83
CA GLU A 184 -14.11 6.98 9.69
C GLU A 184 -13.60 8.39 9.39
N TRP A 185 -12.31 8.48 9.08
CA TRP A 185 -11.64 9.75 8.79
C TRP A 185 -12.09 10.37 7.46
N ASN A 186 -12.72 9.58 6.59
CA ASN A 186 -13.17 10.01 5.28
C ASN A 186 -14.70 10.26 5.29
N LYS A 187 -15.15 11.13 4.38
CA LYS A 187 -16.55 11.42 4.06
C LYS A 187 -17.08 10.41 3.03
N ILE A 188 -16.19 9.87 2.21
CA ILE A 188 -16.49 8.84 1.21
C ILE A 188 -15.96 7.49 1.70
N ASN A 189 -16.76 6.79 2.51
CA ASN A 189 -16.40 5.51 3.14
C ASN A 189 -16.13 4.35 2.16
N SER A 190 -16.70 4.43 0.96
CA SER A 190 -16.53 3.40 -0.05
C SER A 190 -15.26 3.61 -0.86
N LEU A 191 -14.35 2.63 -0.83
CA LEU A 191 -13.09 2.68 -1.58
C LEU A 191 -13.32 2.85 -3.09
N ILE A 192 -14.29 2.13 -3.68
CA ILE A 192 -14.64 2.28 -5.09
C ILE A 192 -15.17 3.68 -5.43
N LYS A 193 -15.93 4.30 -4.53
CA LYS A 193 -16.39 5.69 -4.73
C LYS A 193 -15.22 6.68 -4.66
N ARG A 194 -14.23 6.45 -3.78
CA ARG A 194 -12.99 7.23 -3.74
C ARG A 194 -12.15 7.05 -5.00
N ALA A 195 -12.03 5.81 -5.48
CA ALA A 195 -11.35 5.49 -6.74
C ALA A 195 -11.99 6.23 -7.92
N ARG A 196 -13.32 6.21 -8.04
CA ARG A 196 -14.06 7.01 -9.05
C ARG A 196 -13.75 8.50 -8.97
N LYS A 197 -13.79 9.06 -7.76
CA LYS A 197 -13.48 10.49 -7.55
C LYS A 197 -12.05 10.84 -7.90
N LEU A 198 -11.11 9.92 -7.77
CA LEU A 198 -9.73 10.10 -8.23
C LEU A 198 -9.65 10.09 -9.75
N ASP A 199 -10.34 9.17 -10.41
CA ASP A 199 -10.39 9.12 -11.87
C ASP A 199 -11.00 10.39 -12.47
N ASP A 200 -12.02 10.98 -11.83
CA ASP A 200 -12.61 12.27 -12.23
C ASP A 200 -11.57 13.41 -12.30
N THR A 201 -10.51 13.38 -11.47
CA THR A 201 -9.46 14.41 -11.46
C THR A 201 -8.52 14.32 -12.67
N LYS A 202 -8.42 13.14 -13.30
CA LYS A 202 -7.49 12.82 -14.39
C LYS A 202 -6.00 13.12 -14.11
N LYS A 203 -5.61 13.39 -12.86
CA LYS A 203 -4.24 13.85 -12.52
C LYS A 203 -3.20 12.77 -12.78
N ILE A 204 -3.50 11.52 -12.45
CA ILE A 204 -2.58 10.40 -12.66
C ILE A 204 -2.49 10.04 -14.15
N GLN A 205 -3.63 10.08 -14.85
CA GLN A 205 -3.74 9.78 -16.28
C GLN A 205 -3.03 10.81 -17.14
N ASN A 206 -3.15 12.09 -16.80
CA ASN A 206 -2.47 13.19 -17.51
C ASN A 206 -1.00 13.34 -17.08
N GLY A 207 -0.63 12.80 -15.91
CA GLY A 207 0.70 12.91 -15.36
C GLY A 207 1.07 14.34 -14.98
N PHE A 208 2.35 14.68 -15.11
CA PHE A 208 2.85 16.00 -14.80
C PHE A 208 3.74 16.51 -15.95
N PRO A 209 3.14 16.93 -17.08
CA PRO A 209 3.90 17.35 -18.26
C PRO A 209 4.86 18.51 -17.96
N ASN A 210 4.44 19.44 -17.10
CA ASN A 210 5.28 20.57 -16.64
C ASN A 210 6.54 20.13 -15.85
N LYS A 211 6.62 18.84 -15.49
CA LYS A 211 7.78 18.21 -14.84
C LYS A 211 8.35 17.05 -15.67
N GLY A 212 8.02 16.99 -16.97
CA GLY A 212 8.53 15.96 -17.89
C GLY A 212 7.89 14.57 -17.74
N ILE A 213 6.83 14.42 -16.95
CA ILE A 213 6.20 13.11 -16.73
C ILE A 213 5.02 12.91 -17.68
N ILE A 214 5.12 11.83 -18.47
CA ILE A 214 3.99 11.24 -19.19
C ILE A 214 3.07 10.55 -18.17
N GLY A 215 1.79 10.88 -18.20
CA GLY A 215 0.81 10.24 -17.32
C GLY A 215 0.50 8.80 -17.70
N PHE A 216 -0.11 8.08 -16.77
CA PHE A 216 -0.55 6.71 -16.98
C PHE A 216 -1.92 6.71 -17.66
N GLN A 217 -1.96 7.00 -18.97
CA GLN A 217 -3.19 7.29 -19.71
C GLN A 217 -4.26 6.19 -19.57
N ASP A 218 -3.84 4.93 -19.53
CA ASP A 218 -4.72 3.77 -19.42
C ASP A 218 -5.01 3.34 -17.98
N PHE A 219 -4.45 4.03 -16.99
CA PHE A 219 -4.70 3.72 -15.59
C PHE A 219 -6.05 4.27 -15.15
N SER A 220 -6.86 3.42 -14.51
CA SER A 220 -8.08 3.84 -13.80
C SER A 220 -8.06 3.23 -12.42
N PHE A 221 -8.19 4.07 -11.40
CA PHE A 221 -8.35 3.60 -10.04
C PHE A 221 -9.57 2.68 -9.96
N GLU A 222 -10.73 3.07 -10.49
CA GLU A 222 -11.92 2.22 -10.44
C GLU A 222 -11.68 0.85 -11.09
N ALA A 223 -11.12 0.83 -12.30
CA ALA A 223 -10.86 -0.41 -13.03
C ALA A 223 -9.90 -1.34 -12.27
N GLU A 224 -8.84 -0.78 -11.69
CA GLU A 224 -7.89 -1.54 -10.88
C GLU A 224 -8.51 -2.03 -9.56
N TYR A 225 -9.39 -1.24 -8.92
CA TYR A 225 -10.14 -1.71 -7.74
C TYR A 225 -11.00 -2.92 -8.09
N VAL A 226 -11.76 -2.85 -9.19
CA VAL A 226 -12.61 -3.97 -9.63
C VAL A 226 -11.77 -5.20 -9.97
N THR A 227 -10.65 -5.01 -10.65
CA THR A 227 -9.72 -6.08 -11.04
C THR A 227 -9.13 -6.76 -9.80
N ILE A 228 -8.48 -6.01 -8.92
CA ILE A 228 -7.86 -6.57 -7.70
C ILE A 228 -8.92 -7.16 -6.79
N TYR A 229 -10.07 -6.51 -6.61
CA TYR A 229 -11.11 -7.02 -5.73
C TYR A 229 -11.65 -8.35 -6.25
N LYS A 230 -11.87 -8.52 -7.56
CA LYS A 230 -12.25 -9.81 -8.14
C LYS A 230 -11.21 -10.89 -7.87
N HIS A 231 -9.96 -10.64 -8.24
CA HIS A 231 -8.88 -11.61 -8.03
C HIS A 231 -8.71 -11.96 -6.55
N THR A 232 -8.59 -10.96 -5.68
CA THR A 232 -8.32 -11.21 -4.25
C THR A 232 -9.53 -11.68 -3.46
N SER A 233 -10.76 -11.35 -3.86
CA SER A 233 -11.97 -11.87 -3.21
C SER A 233 -12.18 -13.35 -3.53
N GLU A 234 -11.88 -13.80 -4.75
CA GLU A 234 -11.88 -15.22 -5.10
C GLU A 234 -10.86 -15.98 -4.24
N TYR A 235 -9.65 -15.43 -4.07
CA TYR A 235 -8.66 -16.06 -3.20
C TYR A 235 -9.02 -15.98 -1.72
N ALA A 236 -9.49 -14.85 -1.22
CA ALA A 236 -9.75 -14.64 0.21
C ALA A 236 -11.04 -15.29 0.71
N HIS A 237 -12.05 -15.49 -0.15
CA HIS A 237 -13.36 -16.04 0.23
C HIS A 237 -13.73 -17.35 -0.48
N GLY A 238 -13.14 -17.66 -1.63
CA GLY A 238 -13.35 -18.91 -2.36
C GLY A 238 -12.27 -19.96 -2.11
N GLU A 239 -10.99 -19.58 -2.24
CA GLU A 239 -9.87 -20.53 -2.31
C GLU A 239 -9.01 -20.64 -1.03
N SER A 240 -9.02 -19.63 -0.16
CA SER A 240 -8.20 -19.54 1.06
C SER A 240 -8.52 -20.61 2.12
N GLY A 241 -9.62 -21.35 1.97
CA GLY A 241 -10.12 -22.31 2.96
C GLY A 241 -10.11 -23.77 2.53
N SER A 242 -9.88 -24.10 1.25
CA SER A 242 -9.95 -25.48 0.78
C SER A 242 -8.56 -26.01 0.42
N LEU A 243 -8.17 -27.15 1.00
CA LEU A 243 -7.01 -27.93 0.55
C LEU A 243 -7.02 -28.19 -0.95
N GLN A 244 -8.19 -28.16 -1.59
CA GLN A 244 -8.42 -28.43 -3.02
C GLN A 244 -7.65 -27.48 -3.96
N THR A 245 -7.37 -26.24 -3.56
CA THR A 245 -6.60 -25.28 -4.38
C THR A 245 -5.10 -25.59 -4.39
N LEU A 246 -4.65 -26.40 -3.42
CA LEU A 246 -3.31 -26.96 -3.36
C LEU A 246 -3.19 -28.26 -4.15
N PHE A 247 -4.23 -28.72 -4.86
CA PHE A 247 -4.19 -29.95 -5.65
C PHE A 247 -4.65 -29.70 -7.08
N GLN A 248 -3.77 -29.91 -8.06
CA GLN A 248 -4.14 -29.99 -9.46
C GLN A 248 -4.06 -31.44 -9.92
N ILE A 249 -5.12 -31.93 -10.57
CA ILE A 249 -5.13 -33.26 -11.18
C ILE A 249 -5.23 -33.07 -12.69
N GLU A 250 -4.15 -33.36 -13.40
CA GLU A 250 -4.14 -33.47 -14.86
C GLU A 250 -3.98 -34.94 -15.25
N GLY A 251 -5.06 -35.55 -15.75
CA GLY A 251 -5.10 -36.98 -16.05
C GLY A 251 -4.83 -37.84 -14.82
N ASN A 252 -3.83 -38.73 -14.87
CA ASN A 252 -3.44 -39.61 -13.76
C ASN A 252 -2.34 -39.02 -12.85
N LYS A 253 -1.99 -37.74 -13.00
CA LYS A 253 -0.99 -37.08 -12.15
C LYS A 253 -1.67 -36.04 -11.25
N GLY A 254 -1.57 -36.26 -9.94
CA GLY A 254 -1.89 -35.25 -8.94
C GLY A 254 -0.63 -34.47 -8.59
N ALA A 255 -0.66 -33.14 -8.70
CA ALA A 255 0.38 -32.24 -8.23
C ALA A 255 -0.12 -31.48 -7.00
N ILE A 256 0.70 -31.42 -5.95
CA ILE A 256 0.45 -30.53 -4.82
C ILE A 256 1.01 -29.16 -5.20
N LEU A 257 0.12 -28.19 -5.43
CA LEU A 257 0.46 -26.79 -5.60
C LEU A 257 0.71 -26.18 -4.22
N ILE A 258 1.95 -26.22 -3.74
CA ILE A 258 2.34 -25.41 -2.58
C ILE A 258 2.67 -24.01 -3.09
N GLY A 259 1.74 -23.07 -2.91
CA GLY A 259 1.81 -21.77 -3.57
C GLY A 259 1.03 -21.76 -4.88
N ALA A 260 0.68 -20.57 -5.34
CA ALA A 260 -0.23 -20.40 -6.46
C ALA A 260 0.43 -20.75 -7.80
N ASN A 261 -0.38 -20.95 -8.84
CA ASN A 261 0.12 -21.15 -10.20
C ASN A 261 1.06 -20.01 -10.64
N ASP A 262 1.91 -20.26 -11.64
CA ASP A 262 2.86 -19.27 -12.17
C ASP A 262 2.17 -17.97 -12.63
N SER A 263 0.90 -18.03 -13.05
CA SER A 263 0.15 -16.84 -13.46
C SER A 263 -0.13 -15.89 -12.30
N ASN A 264 -0.35 -16.37 -11.08
CA ASN A 264 -0.55 -15.52 -9.91
C ASN A 264 0.74 -14.85 -9.45
N VAL A 265 1.87 -15.54 -9.59
CA VAL A 265 3.20 -14.97 -9.34
C VAL A 265 3.46 -13.83 -10.33
N SER A 266 3.20 -14.06 -11.61
CA SER A 266 3.32 -13.04 -12.67
C SER A 266 2.39 -11.86 -12.44
N ASN A 267 1.10 -12.11 -12.17
CA ASN A 267 0.10 -11.08 -11.89
C ASN A 267 0.48 -10.22 -10.67
N ALA A 268 0.84 -10.86 -9.55
CA ALA A 268 1.25 -10.13 -8.36
C ALA A 268 2.48 -9.26 -8.64
N THR A 269 3.49 -9.83 -9.30
CA THR A 269 4.72 -9.10 -9.66
C THR A 269 4.42 -7.87 -10.52
N GLY A 270 3.60 -8.02 -11.57
CA GLY A 270 3.20 -6.92 -12.44
C GLY A 270 2.38 -5.84 -11.72
N LEU A 271 1.39 -6.24 -10.92
CA LEU A 271 0.53 -5.33 -10.18
C LEU A 271 1.32 -4.53 -9.13
N VAL A 272 2.13 -5.19 -8.30
CA VAL A 272 2.98 -4.51 -7.31
C VAL A 272 3.92 -3.53 -8.00
N THR A 273 4.55 -3.95 -9.10
CA THR A 273 5.45 -3.08 -9.87
C THR A 273 4.75 -1.80 -10.30
N ASN A 274 3.58 -1.91 -10.92
CA ASN A 274 2.81 -0.76 -11.42
C ASN A 274 2.35 0.15 -10.29
N TYR A 275 1.83 -0.41 -9.19
CA TYR A 275 1.34 0.41 -8.08
C TYR A 275 2.48 1.14 -7.37
N LEU A 276 3.60 0.47 -7.09
CA LEU A 276 4.76 1.13 -6.48
C LEU A 276 5.35 2.21 -7.38
N LEU A 277 5.29 2.03 -8.70
CA LEU A 277 5.70 3.04 -9.66
C LEU A 277 4.86 4.32 -9.53
N ILE A 278 3.54 4.19 -9.62
CA ILE A 278 2.61 5.32 -9.46
C ILE A 278 2.79 5.97 -8.07
N PHE A 279 2.93 5.15 -7.03
CA PHE A 279 3.17 5.60 -5.67
C PHE A 279 4.44 6.45 -5.56
N SER A 280 5.55 5.97 -6.15
CA SER A 280 6.85 6.65 -6.15
C SER A 280 6.77 8.00 -6.84
N TYR A 281 6.05 8.09 -7.97
CA TYR A 281 5.82 9.35 -8.67
C TYR A 281 5.03 10.36 -7.83
N MET A 282 3.93 9.92 -7.23
CA MET A 282 3.14 10.78 -6.33
C MET A 282 3.96 11.22 -5.12
N PHE A 283 4.73 10.29 -4.55
CA PHE A 283 5.58 10.55 -3.40
C PHE A 283 6.64 11.61 -3.70
N ALA A 284 7.34 11.47 -4.82
CA ALA A 284 8.33 12.42 -5.28
C ALA A 284 7.71 13.80 -5.58
N HIS A 285 6.52 13.82 -6.20
CA HIS A 285 5.79 15.06 -6.44
C HIS A 285 5.46 15.79 -5.13
N ILE A 286 4.88 15.10 -4.15
CA ILE A 286 4.49 15.67 -2.85
C ILE A 286 5.70 16.18 -2.06
N ASN A 287 6.83 15.47 -2.15
CA ASN A 287 8.05 15.80 -1.42
C ASN A 287 9.00 16.71 -2.19
N ASN A 288 8.61 17.22 -3.37
CA ASN A 288 9.45 18.07 -4.22
C ASN A 288 10.81 17.42 -4.53
N ILE A 289 10.79 16.15 -4.89
CA ILE A 289 11.94 15.45 -5.45
C ILE A 289 11.90 15.62 -6.95
N GLU A 290 13.07 15.82 -7.56
CA GLU A 290 13.18 15.91 -8.99
C GLU A 290 12.75 14.59 -9.62
N LEU A 291 11.76 14.67 -10.50
CA LEU A 291 11.18 13.50 -11.13
C LEU A 291 12.10 12.96 -12.24
N GLN A 292 12.92 13.83 -12.83
CA GLN A 292 13.95 13.44 -13.78
C GLN A 292 14.90 12.41 -13.17
N PHE A 293 15.29 12.58 -11.90
CA PHE A 293 16.13 11.59 -11.21
C PHE A 293 15.49 10.19 -11.19
N ILE A 294 14.18 10.09 -10.93
CA ILE A 294 13.47 8.80 -10.96
C ILE A 294 13.48 8.21 -12.37
N LEU A 295 13.21 9.04 -13.38
CA LEU A 295 13.21 8.62 -14.78
C LEU A 295 14.59 8.14 -15.21
N ASP A 296 15.64 8.89 -14.89
CA ASP A 296 17.03 8.57 -15.22
C ASP A 296 17.47 7.25 -14.56
N GLU A 297 17.07 6.99 -13.31
CA GLU A 297 17.36 5.73 -12.63
C GLU A 297 16.63 4.55 -13.30
N LEU A 298 15.34 4.71 -13.62
CA LEU A 298 14.58 3.67 -14.32
C LEU A 298 15.14 3.41 -15.74
N GLU A 299 15.54 4.46 -16.46
CA GLU A 299 16.15 4.36 -17.80
C GLU A 299 17.54 3.70 -17.76
N ARG A 300 18.41 4.14 -16.84
CA ARG A 300 19.75 3.55 -16.62
C ARG A 300 19.67 2.04 -16.44
N HIS A 301 18.63 1.56 -15.76
CA HIS A 301 18.43 0.15 -15.47
C HIS A 301 17.51 -0.57 -16.47
N LYS A 302 17.17 0.09 -17.59
CA LYS A 302 16.34 -0.46 -18.68
C LYS A 302 15.00 -1.01 -18.18
N PHE A 303 14.33 -0.25 -17.33
CA PHE A 303 13.00 -0.61 -16.85
C PHE A 303 12.03 -0.81 -18.01
N VAL A 304 11.33 -1.94 -18.03
CA VAL A 304 10.34 -2.27 -19.06
C VAL A 304 8.96 -2.07 -18.46
N ILE A 305 8.15 -1.15 -19.00
CA ILE A 305 6.74 -1.08 -18.60
C ILE A 305 6.04 -2.31 -19.22
N PRO A 306 5.41 -3.18 -18.42
CA PRO A 306 4.61 -4.26 -18.99
C PRO A 306 3.43 -3.64 -19.76
N THR A 307 3.41 -3.78 -21.08
CA THR A 307 2.20 -3.49 -21.86
C THR A 307 1.18 -4.59 -21.56
N LYS A 308 -0.06 -4.22 -21.23
CA LYS A 308 -1.16 -5.20 -21.14
C LYS A 308 -1.32 -5.83 -22.53
N GLU A 309 -0.88 -7.07 -22.69
CA GLU A 309 -1.24 -7.96 -23.82
C GLU A 309 -2.66 -8.48 -23.64
#